data_AF-A0A1N7PDH8-F1
#
_entry.id   AF-A0A1N7PDH8-F1
#
_cell.length_a   1.000
_cell.length_b   1.000
_cell.length_c   1.000
_cell.angle_alpha   90.00
_cell.angle_beta   90.00
_cell.angle_gamma   90.00
#
_symmetry.space_group_name_H-M   'P 1'
#
loop_
_entity.id
_entity.type
_entity.pdbx_description
1 polymer ?
#
loop_
_entity_poly.entity_id
_entity_poly.type
_entity_poly.pdbx_seq_one_letter_code
_entity_poly.pdbx_strand_id
1 'polypeptide(L)'
;MADIAVGGGFLKPVWDWLQKKAFLETFLWSQERYLEWKQIGRRWGSIGNLLEYSLRLENDVVPQERVPLTKIIFKKHPDCAADEFLIMIEGRRGKAKFQERIIIKGMDDSPYYFVLPNIPLMWVTVDEEGLLYRSLDDVRVMVEEAKENGRVIATNKKGEIHNPTAVDLLNDDWVEKWGKWWNLREIQHCKRHMKAVFQYKLVTVYRYPRSDEPAGNRTGRLFKLLCGLAAFSCLKHMTAPIFWVSVWIGKRRLWEEERD
;
A
#
# COMPACT_ATOMS: atom_id res chain seq x y z
N MET A 1 17.80 6.28 8.17
CA MET A 1 17.81 7.09 9.41
C MET A 1 19.25 7.45 9.66
N ALA A 2 19.57 8.73 9.86
CA ALA A 2 20.93 9.10 10.24
C ALA A 2 21.25 8.46 11.60
N ASP A 3 22.39 7.80 11.67
CA ASP A 3 22.94 7.19 12.88
C ASP A 3 22.99 8.20 14.02
N ILE A 4 22.10 8.03 15.00
CA ILE A 4 22.32 8.55 16.34
C ILE A 4 23.02 7.43 17.10
N ALA A 5 24.27 7.16 16.72
CA ALA A 5 25.19 6.36 17.52
C ALA A 5 25.80 7.28 18.59
N VAL A 6 25.04 7.49 19.68
CA VAL A 6 25.54 8.23 20.84
C VAL A 6 25.79 7.24 21.97
N GLY A 7 27.08 6.99 22.22
CA GLY A 7 27.70 6.76 23.52
C GLY A 7 27.13 5.71 24.48
N GLY A 8 27.91 4.64 24.71
CA GLY A 8 28.07 4.00 26.03
C GLY A 8 26.94 3.06 26.47
N GLY A 9 27.28 1.79 26.68
CA GLY A 9 26.35 0.70 27.05
C GLY A 9 25.49 0.89 28.31
N PHE A 10 25.70 1.95 29.09
CA PHE A 10 24.89 2.29 30.28
C PHE A 10 23.75 3.30 30.01
N LEU A 11 23.86 4.15 28.98
CA LEU A 11 22.83 5.14 28.65
C LEU A 11 21.78 4.61 27.67
N LYS A 12 22.11 3.53 26.95
CA LYS A 12 21.22 2.88 25.99
C LYS A 12 19.84 2.51 26.56
N PRO A 13 19.69 1.93 27.77
CA PRO A 13 18.38 1.54 28.29
C PRO A 13 17.48 2.75 28.59
N VAL A 14 18.07 3.81 29.16
CA VAL A 14 17.36 5.05 29.49
C VAL A 14 16.95 5.76 28.20
N TRP A 15 17.84 5.79 27.21
CA TRP A 15 17.57 6.37 25.90
C TRP A 15 16.49 5.58 25.15
N ASP A 16 16.55 4.25 25.15
CA ASP A 16 15.54 3.38 24.55
C ASP A 16 14.18 3.54 25.22
N TRP A 17 14.15 3.71 26.54
CA TRP A 17 12.93 4.01 27.29
C TRP A 17 12.34 5.37 26.90
N LEU A 18 13.15 6.42 26.82
CA LEU A 18 12.72 7.75 26.37
C LEU A 18 12.20 7.71 24.93
N GLN A 19 12.94 7.06 24.02
CA GLN A 19 12.50 6.88 22.63
C GLN A 19 11.18 6.11 22.55
N LYS A 20 11.03 5.03 23.32
CA LYS A 20 9.81 4.24 23.36
C LYS A 20 8.64 5.10 23.83
N LYS A 21 8.80 5.84 24.93
CA LYS A 21 7.74 6.73 25.43
C LYS A 21 7.37 7.82 24.42
N ALA A 22 8.33 8.37 23.69
CA ALA A 22 8.09 9.46 22.74
C ALA A 22 7.50 9.00 21.40
N PHE A 23 7.88 7.82 20.89
CA PHE A 23 7.61 7.42 19.50
C PHE A 23 6.75 6.17 19.35
N LEU A 24 6.51 5.39 20.41
CA LEU A 24 5.79 4.13 20.32
C LEU A 24 4.41 4.28 19.68
N GLU A 25 3.65 5.31 20.05
CA GLU A 25 2.32 5.54 19.48
C GLU A 25 2.36 5.83 17.97
N THR A 26 3.38 6.53 17.48
CA THR A 26 3.54 6.80 16.03
C THR A 26 3.95 5.55 15.27
N PHE A 27 4.77 4.70 15.89
CA PHE A 27 5.14 3.40 15.35
C PHE A 27 3.92 2.46 15.29
N LEU A 28 3.10 2.43 16.34
CA LEU A 28 1.84 1.69 16.37
C LEU A 28 0.88 2.17 15.29
N TRP A 29 0.65 3.48 15.19
CA TRP A 29 -0.21 4.07 14.16
C TRP A 29 0.25 3.71 12.74
N SER A 30 1.57 3.80 12.46
CA SER A 30 2.11 3.41 11.14
C SER A 30 1.90 1.93 10.85
N GLN A 31 2.12 1.09 11.86
CA GLN A 31 1.91 -0.36 11.75
C GLN A 31 0.42 -0.69 11.53
N GLU A 32 -0.49 -0.06 12.26
CA GLU A 32 -1.93 -0.24 12.11
C GLU A 32 -2.39 0.17 10.72
N ARG A 33 -1.96 1.32 10.21
CA ARG A 33 -2.26 1.75 8.84
C ARG A 33 -1.75 0.78 7.78
N TYR A 34 -0.57 0.21 7.99
CA TYR A 34 -0.05 -0.85 7.12
C TYR A 34 -0.92 -2.11 7.17
N LEU A 35 -1.32 -2.55 8.37
CA LEU A 35 -2.20 -3.71 8.56
C LEU A 35 -3.60 -3.48 7.96
N GLU A 36 -4.18 -2.30 8.16
CA GLU A 36 -5.44 -1.88 7.52
C GLU A 36 -5.31 -1.90 6.00
N TRP A 37 -4.18 -1.45 5.44
CA TRP A 37 -3.97 -1.47 4.00
C TRP A 37 -3.86 -2.89 3.46
N LYS A 38 -3.26 -3.81 4.23
CA LYS A 38 -3.20 -5.25 3.95
C LYS A 38 -4.48 -6.02 4.31
N GLN A 39 -5.48 -5.39 4.92
CA GLN A 39 -6.68 -6.10 5.35
C GLN A 39 -7.51 -6.53 4.13
N ILE A 40 -7.83 -7.83 4.08
CA ILE A 40 -8.71 -8.38 3.05
C ILE A 40 -10.12 -7.80 3.23
N GLY A 41 -10.79 -7.42 2.15
CA GLY A 41 -12.12 -6.80 2.19
C GLY A 41 -12.15 -5.28 2.37
N ARG A 42 -10.98 -4.61 2.38
CA ARG A 42 -10.94 -3.14 2.30
C ARG A 42 -11.20 -2.63 0.89
N ARG A 43 -10.78 -3.37 -0.13
CA ARG A 43 -10.99 -3.06 -1.55
C ARG A 43 -11.65 -4.25 -2.23
N TRP A 44 -12.77 -3.99 -2.87
CA TRP A 44 -13.55 -4.99 -3.59
C TRP A 44 -13.43 -4.73 -5.09
N GLY A 45 -13.03 -5.74 -5.84
CA GLY A 45 -13.24 -5.81 -7.28
C GLY A 45 -14.60 -6.43 -7.56
N SER A 46 -15.24 -6.05 -8.67
CA SER A 46 -16.51 -6.63 -9.10
C SER A 46 -16.35 -7.49 -10.34
N ILE A 47 -17.21 -8.49 -10.49
CA ILE A 47 -17.37 -9.29 -11.70
C ILE A 47 -18.78 -9.04 -12.24
N GLY A 48 -18.95 -7.89 -12.87
CA GLY A 48 -20.28 -7.38 -13.21
C GLY A 48 -21.17 -7.31 -11.97
N ASN A 49 -22.45 -7.63 -12.13
CA ASN A 49 -23.44 -7.62 -11.06
C ASN A 49 -23.62 -9.02 -10.43
N LEU A 50 -22.59 -9.86 -10.46
CA LEU A 50 -22.66 -11.23 -9.94
C LEU A 50 -22.01 -11.35 -8.57
N LEU A 51 -20.73 -10.98 -8.52
CA LEU A 51 -19.85 -11.22 -7.38
C LEU A 51 -18.92 -10.04 -7.19
N GLU A 52 -18.69 -9.71 -5.92
CA GLU A 52 -17.59 -8.90 -5.47
C GLU A 52 -16.52 -9.81 -4.87
N TYR A 53 -15.26 -9.42 -5.01
CA TYR A 53 -14.15 -10.17 -4.44
C TYR A 53 -13.04 -9.26 -3.94
N SER A 54 -12.30 -9.72 -2.93
CA SER A 54 -11.09 -9.06 -2.46
C SER A 54 -9.97 -10.10 -2.40
N LEU A 55 -8.93 -9.88 -3.20
CA LEU A 55 -7.78 -10.77 -3.33
C LEU A 55 -6.61 -10.21 -2.50
N ARG A 56 -6.00 -11.07 -1.69
CA ARG A 56 -4.77 -10.77 -0.95
C ARG A 56 -3.69 -11.78 -1.33
N LEU A 57 -2.70 -11.30 -2.07
CA LEU A 57 -1.50 -12.06 -2.40
C LEU A 57 -0.51 -11.96 -1.24
N GLU A 58 -0.16 -13.10 -0.65
CA GLU A 58 0.83 -13.14 0.43
C GLU A 58 2.24 -13.18 -0.14
N ASN A 59 3.22 -12.75 0.67
CA ASN A 59 4.63 -12.80 0.33
C ASN A 59 5.40 -13.82 1.18
N ASP A 60 6.56 -14.24 0.69
CA ASP A 60 7.44 -15.22 1.33
C ASP A 60 8.41 -14.59 2.36
N VAL A 61 8.74 -13.30 2.21
CA VAL A 61 9.75 -12.61 3.04
C VAL A 61 9.23 -12.23 4.44
N VAL A 62 7.94 -11.86 4.56
CA VAL A 62 7.37 -11.42 5.85
C VAL A 62 6.10 -12.23 6.16
N PRO A 63 6.24 -13.53 6.49
CA PRO A 63 5.11 -14.33 6.93
C PRO A 63 4.64 -13.81 8.29
N GLN A 64 3.60 -12.97 8.28
CA GLN A 64 2.90 -12.55 9.50
C GLN A 64 2.07 -13.69 10.09
N GLU A 65 1.86 -14.75 9.31
CA GLU A 65 1.13 -15.94 9.69
C GLU A 65 2.02 -17.17 9.60
N ARG A 66 1.72 -18.19 10.41
CA ARG A 66 2.49 -19.44 10.44
C ARG A 66 2.52 -20.18 9.10
N VAL A 67 1.50 -19.99 8.26
CA VAL A 67 1.41 -20.58 6.93
C VAL A 67 1.00 -19.46 5.95
N PRO A 68 1.94 -18.81 5.26
CA PRO A 68 1.62 -17.77 4.30
C PRO A 68 0.97 -18.42 3.08
N LEU A 69 -0.32 -18.15 2.85
CA LEU A 69 -1.04 -18.60 1.67
C LEU A 69 -1.84 -17.44 1.12
N THR A 70 -1.90 -17.33 -0.20
CA THR A 70 -2.75 -16.36 -0.88
C THR A 70 -4.22 -16.58 -0.48
N LYS A 71 -4.96 -15.49 -0.29
CA LYS A 71 -6.33 -15.50 0.22
C LYS A 71 -7.24 -14.74 -0.71
N ILE A 72 -8.49 -15.17 -0.77
CA ILE A 72 -9.56 -14.44 -1.45
C ILE A 72 -10.82 -14.50 -0.62
N ILE A 73 -11.57 -13.41 -0.62
CA ILE A 73 -12.95 -13.40 -0.14
C ILE A 73 -13.88 -13.07 -1.29
N PHE A 74 -15.06 -13.66 -1.25
CA PHE A 74 -16.16 -13.41 -2.17
C PHE A 74 -17.36 -12.90 -1.41
N LYS A 75 -18.11 -12.00 -2.02
CA LYS A 75 -19.41 -11.56 -1.55
C LYS A 75 -20.35 -11.51 -2.74
N LYS A 76 -21.58 -11.98 -2.56
CA LYS A 76 -22.61 -11.91 -3.60
C LYS A 76 -22.96 -10.44 -3.85
N HIS A 77 -23.10 -10.06 -5.12
CA HIS A 77 -23.61 -8.73 -5.44
C HIS A 77 -25.09 -8.64 -5.02
N PRO A 78 -25.57 -7.54 -4.43
CA PRO A 78 -26.94 -7.44 -3.92
C PRO A 78 -28.03 -7.76 -4.95
N ASP A 79 -27.80 -7.39 -6.20
CA ASP A 79 -28.75 -7.62 -7.31
C ASP A 79 -28.62 -9.02 -7.97
N CYS A 80 -27.77 -9.90 -7.43
CA CYS A 80 -27.55 -11.22 -8.01
C CYS A 80 -28.46 -12.29 -7.39
N ALA A 81 -29.22 -12.98 -8.24
CA ALA A 81 -30.08 -14.09 -7.84
C ALA A 81 -29.38 -15.47 -7.84
N ALA A 82 -28.14 -15.57 -8.34
CA ALA A 82 -27.41 -16.84 -8.33
C ALA A 82 -27.09 -17.29 -6.90
N ASP A 83 -27.29 -18.57 -6.65
CA ASP A 83 -27.01 -19.27 -5.40
C ASP A 83 -25.81 -20.21 -5.51
N GLU A 84 -25.38 -20.56 -6.73
CA GLU A 84 -24.18 -21.37 -6.97
C GLU A 84 -23.22 -20.70 -7.96
N PHE A 85 -21.93 -20.70 -7.62
CA PHE A 85 -20.87 -20.11 -8.43
C PHE A 85 -19.70 -21.09 -8.60
N LEU A 86 -19.29 -21.25 -9.85
CA LEU A 86 -18.07 -21.92 -10.27
C LEU A 86 -17.05 -20.86 -10.67
N ILE A 87 -16.02 -20.70 -9.86
CA ILE A 87 -15.06 -19.61 -9.96
C ILE A 87 -13.68 -20.17 -10.26
N MET A 88 -12.99 -19.56 -11.22
CA MET A 88 -11.60 -19.83 -11.55
C MET A 88 -10.75 -18.61 -11.25
N ILE A 89 -9.69 -18.82 -10.47
CA ILE A 89 -8.63 -17.84 -10.25
C ILE A 89 -7.43 -18.29 -11.08
N GLU A 90 -6.95 -17.42 -11.96
CA GLU A 90 -5.78 -17.68 -12.81
C GLU A 90 -4.68 -16.65 -12.48
N GLY A 91 -3.54 -17.12 -11.98
CA GLY A 91 -2.30 -16.36 -11.89
C GLY A 91 -1.40 -16.68 -13.08
N ARG A 92 -0.66 -15.69 -13.58
CA ARG A 92 0.23 -15.85 -14.75
C ARG A 92 1.67 -15.49 -14.42
N ARG A 93 2.61 -16.23 -15.03
CA ARG A 93 4.03 -15.90 -15.06
C ARG A 93 4.59 -16.26 -16.43
N GLY A 94 4.83 -15.28 -17.28
CA GLY A 94 5.17 -15.48 -18.68
C GLY A 94 4.14 -16.37 -19.39
N LYS A 95 4.56 -17.58 -19.80
CA LYS A 95 3.68 -18.58 -20.42
C LYS A 95 3.04 -19.56 -19.43
N ALA A 96 3.52 -19.60 -18.19
CA ALA A 96 2.98 -20.48 -17.16
C ALA A 96 1.69 -19.91 -16.57
N LYS A 97 0.77 -20.82 -16.22
CA LYS A 97 -0.51 -20.51 -15.58
C LYS A 97 -0.65 -21.29 -14.29
N PHE A 98 -1.07 -20.60 -13.25
CA PHE A 98 -1.44 -21.15 -11.95
C PHE A 98 -2.95 -21.02 -11.83
N GLN A 99 -3.65 -22.12 -11.56
CA GLN A 99 -5.11 -22.12 -11.56
C GLN A 99 -5.64 -22.71 -10.26
N GLU A 100 -6.62 -22.02 -9.68
CA GLU A 100 -7.40 -22.50 -8.54
C GLU A 100 -8.87 -22.45 -8.90
N ARG A 101 -9.62 -23.51 -8.59
CA ARG A 101 -11.04 -23.60 -8.90
C ARG A 101 -11.83 -23.75 -7.62
N ILE A 102 -12.80 -22.86 -7.43
CA ILE A 102 -13.65 -22.81 -6.24
C ILE A 102 -15.10 -22.99 -6.66
N ILE A 103 -15.84 -23.80 -5.89
CA ILE A 103 -17.27 -23.96 -6.05
C ILE A 103 -17.93 -23.48 -4.77
N ILE A 104 -18.82 -22.49 -4.90
CA ILE A 104 -19.62 -21.97 -3.79
C ILE A 104 -21.06 -22.37 -4.08
N LYS A 105 -21.71 -23.06 -3.14
CA LYS A 105 -23.12 -23.48 -3.24
C LYS A 105 -23.93 -22.86 -2.12
N GLY A 106 -25.16 -22.43 -2.42
CA GLY A 106 -26.04 -21.77 -1.46
C GLY A 106 -25.45 -20.46 -0.93
N MET A 107 -24.92 -19.61 -1.82
CA MET A 107 -24.26 -18.37 -1.42
C MET A 107 -25.28 -17.35 -0.87
N ASP A 108 -25.11 -16.97 0.39
CA ASP A 108 -25.87 -15.92 1.04
C ASP A 108 -25.21 -14.54 0.85
N ASP A 109 -25.65 -13.55 1.63
CA ASP A 109 -25.12 -12.17 1.56
C ASP A 109 -23.85 -11.98 2.40
N SER A 110 -23.38 -13.03 3.09
CA SER A 110 -22.17 -13.03 3.90
C SER A 110 -20.91 -13.16 3.03
N PRO A 111 -19.76 -12.66 3.50
CA PRO A 111 -18.49 -12.88 2.80
C PRO A 111 -17.96 -14.30 3.05
N TYR A 112 -17.58 -14.99 1.98
CA TYR A 112 -16.98 -16.33 2.00
C TYR A 112 -15.46 -16.24 1.83
N TYR A 113 -14.72 -16.86 2.72
CA TYR A 113 -13.25 -16.82 2.74
C TYR A 113 -12.62 -18.11 2.24
N PHE A 114 -11.61 -17.97 1.37
CA PHE A 114 -10.87 -19.08 0.80
C PHE A 114 -9.37 -18.83 0.81
N VAL A 115 -8.63 -19.93 0.85
CA VAL A 115 -7.19 -19.98 0.70
C VAL A 115 -6.86 -20.60 -0.66
N LEU A 116 -5.86 -20.06 -1.35
CA LEU A 116 -5.51 -20.41 -2.73
C LEU A 116 -4.13 -21.11 -2.76
N PRO A 117 -4.04 -22.42 -2.44
CA PRO A 117 -2.76 -23.13 -2.38
C PRO A 117 -2.08 -23.26 -3.76
N ASN A 118 -2.84 -23.27 -4.86
CA ASN A 118 -2.27 -23.38 -6.20
C ASN A 118 -1.81 -22.03 -6.77
N ILE A 119 -2.11 -20.91 -6.10
CA ILE A 119 -1.62 -19.58 -6.48
C ILE A 119 -0.36 -19.28 -5.67
N PRO A 120 0.81 -19.14 -6.32
CA PRO A 120 2.09 -19.01 -5.62
C PRO A 120 2.17 -17.72 -4.81
N LEU A 121 3.01 -17.73 -3.79
CA LEU A 121 3.37 -16.55 -3.02
C LEU A 121 4.13 -15.53 -3.88
N MET A 122 3.98 -14.26 -3.51
CA MET A 122 4.72 -13.15 -4.10
C MET A 122 6.16 -13.17 -3.60
N TRP A 123 7.09 -13.28 -4.55
CA TRP A 123 8.52 -13.11 -4.32
C TRP A 123 9.14 -12.33 -5.48
N VAL A 124 10.29 -11.71 -5.20
CA VAL A 124 11.09 -10.98 -6.19
C VAL A 124 12.51 -11.50 -6.14
N THR A 125 13.09 -11.81 -7.30
CA THR A 125 14.54 -12.08 -7.42
C THR A 125 15.16 -11.12 -8.42
N VAL A 126 16.45 -10.89 -8.26
CA VAL A 126 17.28 -10.18 -9.23
C VAL A 126 18.28 -11.20 -9.78
N ASP A 127 18.44 -11.27 -11.10
CA ASP A 127 19.44 -12.14 -11.71
C ASP A 127 20.84 -11.48 -11.75
N GLU A 128 21.81 -12.19 -12.34
CA GLU A 128 23.19 -11.71 -12.48
C GLU A 128 23.31 -10.48 -13.40
N GLU A 129 22.36 -10.27 -14.31
CA GLU A 129 22.30 -9.13 -15.23
C GLU A 129 21.57 -7.91 -14.61
N GLY A 130 21.01 -8.06 -13.41
CA GLY A 130 20.27 -7.01 -12.72
C GLY A 130 18.79 -6.92 -13.11
N LEU A 131 18.25 -7.91 -13.85
CA LEU A 131 16.85 -8.00 -14.22
C LEU A 131 16.01 -8.50 -13.05
N LEU A 132 14.90 -7.81 -12.81
CA LEU A 132 13.98 -8.09 -11.72
C LEU A 132 12.87 -9.03 -12.21
N TYR A 133 12.78 -10.21 -11.59
CA TYR A 133 11.72 -11.18 -11.84
C TYR A 133 10.76 -11.26 -10.67
N ARG A 134 9.48 -11.43 -11.01
CA ARG A 134 8.40 -11.65 -10.05
C ARG A 134 7.84 -13.06 -10.19
N SER A 135 7.24 -13.56 -9.12
CA SER A 135 6.56 -14.86 -9.13
C SER A 135 5.26 -14.84 -9.95
N LEU A 136 4.58 -13.69 -10.02
CA LEU A 136 3.35 -13.47 -10.78
C LEU A 136 3.41 -12.12 -11.50
N ASP A 137 3.00 -12.13 -12.78
CA ASP A 137 2.83 -10.94 -13.61
C ASP A 137 1.44 -10.33 -13.38
N ASP A 138 0.41 -11.18 -13.43
CA ASP A 138 -0.98 -10.81 -13.21
C ASP A 138 -1.79 -11.93 -12.57
N VAL A 139 -2.92 -11.57 -11.96
CA VAL A 139 -3.93 -12.48 -11.44
C VAL A 139 -5.31 -12.02 -11.89
N ARG A 140 -6.14 -12.96 -12.33
CA ARG A 140 -7.52 -12.70 -12.76
C ARG A 140 -8.48 -13.67 -12.09
N VAL A 141 -9.61 -13.12 -11.65
CA VAL A 141 -10.73 -13.90 -11.12
C VAL A 141 -11.83 -13.97 -12.17
N MET A 142 -12.38 -15.15 -12.39
CA MET A 142 -13.38 -15.41 -13.43
C MET A 142 -14.50 -16.28 -12.88
N VAL A 143 -15.73 -15.95 -13.21
CA VAL A 143 -16.90 -16.81 -12.98
C VAL A 143 -17.09 -17.64 -14.24
N GLU A 144 -16.79 -18.93 -14.17
CA GLU A 144 -17.03 -19.87 -15.27
C GLU A 144 -18.53 -20.10 -15.46
N GLU A 145 -19.24 -20.27 -14.35
CA GLU A 145 -20.67 -20.56 -14.31
C GLU A 145 -21.30 -19.96 -13.05
N ALA A 146 -22.46 -19.31 -13.20
CA ALA A 146 -23.32 -18.90 -12.11
C ALA A 146 -24.70 -19.51 -12.32
N LYS A 147 -25.28 -20.12 -11.29
CA LYS A 147 -26.58 -20.78 -11.32
C LYS A 147 -27.53 -20.20 -10.30
N GLU A 148 -28.80 -20.18 -10.66
CA GLU A 148 -29.93 -19.92 -9.78
C GLU A 148 -30.81 -21.18 -9.78
N ASN A 149 -30.98 -21.84 -8.64
CA ASN A 149 -31.78 -23.06 -8.51
C ASN A 149 -31.40 -24.14 -9.54
N GLY A 150 -30.09 -24.28 -9.80
CA GLY A 150 -29.53 -25.23 -10.77
C GLY A 150 -29.60 -24.79 -12.24
N ARG A 151 -30.24 -23.67 -12.58
CA ARG A 151 -30.25 -23.10 -13.93
C ARG A 151 -29.11 -22.12 -14.12
N VAL A 152 -28.34 -22.28 -15.19
CA VAL A 152 -27.25 -21.36 -15.53
C VAL A 152 -27.79 -20.00 -15.95
N ILE A 153 -27.40 -18.94 -15.24
CA ILE A 153 -27.78 -17.55 -15.54
C ILE A 153 -26.64 -16.72 -16.13
N ALA A 154 -25.39 -17.09 -15.87
CA ALA A 154 -24.23 -16.43 -16.45
C ALA A 154 -23.05 -17.40 -16.61
N THR A 155 -22.22 -17.15 -17.62
CA THR A 155 -21.02 -17.94 -17.89
C THR A 155 -19.87 -17.03 -18.33
N ASN A 156 -18.65 -17.49 -18.10
CA ASN A 156 -17.40 -16.89 -18.60
C ASN A 156 -17.27 -15.38 -18.34
N LYS A 157 -17.75 -14.90 -17.18
CA LYS A 157 -17.58 -13.50 -16.77
C LYS A 157 -16.21 -13.32 -16.14
N LYS A 158 -15.52 -12.25 -16.53
CA LYS A 158 -14.15 -11.98 -16.11
C LYS A 158 -14.13 -10.73 -15.25
N GLY A 159 -13.46 -10.81 -14.11
CA GLY A 159 -13.12 -9.65 -13.31
C GLY A 159 -11.93 -8.89 -13.89
N GLU A 160 -11.60 -7.81 -13.21
CA GLU A 160 -10.41 -7.01 -13.48
C GLU A 160 -9.11 -7.83 -13.39
N ILE A 161 -8.09 -7.35 -14.10
CA ILE A 161 -6.73 -7.90 -14.01
C ILE A 161 -6.04 -7.24 -12.83
N HIS A 162 -5.64 -8.04 -11.85
CA HIS A 162 -4.81 -7.59 -10.74
C HIS A 162 -3.35 -7.73 -11.12
N ASN A 163 -2.63 -6.61 -11.17
CA ASN A 163 -1.19 -6.60 -11.39
C ASN A 163 -0.50 -6.48 -10.03
N PRO A 164 0.11 -7.55 -9.49
CA PRO A 164 0.66 -7.53 -8.14
C PRO A 164 1.77 -6.47 -8.02
N THR A 165 1.64 -5.60 -7.02
CA THR A 165 2.67 -4.61 -6.75
C THR A 165 3.73 -5.19 -5.82
N ALA A 166 5.00 -5.12 -6.20
CA ALA A 166 6.13 -5.54 -5.36
C ALA A 166 6.48 -4.53 -4.24
N VAL A 167 5.57 -3.60 -3.91
CA VAL A 167 5.85 -2.54 -2.91
C VAL A 167 6.19 -3.13 -1.55
N ASP A 168 5.49 -4.19 -1.15
CA ASP A 168 5.74 -4.84 0.15
C ASP A 168 7.01 -5.69 0.20
N LEU A 169 7.59 -5.98 -0.97
CA LEU A 169 8.82 -6.74 -1.09
C LEU A 169 10.04 -5.82 -1.25
N LEU A 170 9.87 -4.67 -1.89
CA LEU A 170 10.98 -3.81 -2.31
C LEU A 170 11.03 -2.46 -1.59
N ASN A 171 9.97 -2.07 -0.90
CA ASN A 171 9.85 -0.72 -0.34
C ASN A 171 9.03 -0.70 0.93
N ASP A 172 9.42 -1.54 1.86
CA ASP A 172 8.70 -1.73 3.09
C ASP A 172 9.68 -1.33 4.19
N ASP A 173 9.52 -0.09 4.68
CA ASP A 173 10.38 0.62 5.63
C ASP A 173 10.37 -0.07 7.02
N TRP A 174 10.72 -1.35 7.06
CA TRP A 174 10.76 -2.18 8.25
C TRP A 174 11.97 -1.84 9.08
N VAL A 175 11.75 -1.66 10.37
CA VAL A 175 12.80 -1.38 11.34
C VAL A 175 12.57 -2.22 12.58
N GLU A 176 13.60 -2.94 13.02
CA GLU A 176 13.61 -3.61 14.30
C GLU A 176 13.86 -2.60 15.42
N LYS A 177 12.89 -2.42 16.32
CA LYS A 177 13.03 -1.60 17.54
C LYS A 177 12.22 -2.19 18.69
N TRP A 178 12.77 -2.12 19.90
CA TRP A 178 12.11 -2.57 21.13
C TRP A 178 11.66 -4.05 21.08
N GLY A 179 12.45 -4.90 20.43
CA GLY A 179 12.18 -6.34 20.30
C GLY A 179 11.05 -6.70 19.32
N LYS A 180 10.67 -5.79 18.42
CA LYS A 180 9.64 -6.01 17.40
C LYS A 180 10.01 -5.33 16.08
N TRP A 181 9.55 -5.90 14.97
CA TRP A 181 9.60 -5.29 13.64
C TRP A 181 8.43 -4.33 13.44
N TRP A 182 8.75 -3.11 12.97
CA TRP A 182 7.78 -2.05 12.73
C TRP A 182 7.84 -1.59 11.28
N ASN A 183 6.68 -1.52 10.62
CA ASN A 183 6.57 -0.94 9.29
C ASN A 183 6.37 0.57 9.38
N LEU A 184 7.35 1.34 8.88
CA LEU A 184 7.35 2.80 8.91
C LEU A 184 6.90 3.44 7.59
N ARG A 185 6.27 2.67 6.69
CA ARG A 185 5.86 3.14 5.37
C ARG A 185 4.99 4.37 5.44
N GLU A 186 4.04 4.39 6.37
CA GLU A 186 3.11 5.50 6.54
C GLU A 186 3.84 6.75 7.05
N ILE A 187 4.79 6.59 7.98
CA ILE A 187 5.66 7.68 8.43
C ILE A 187 6.47 8.26 7.26
N GLN A 188 7.03 7.42 6.38
CA GLN A 188 7.76 7.90 5.20
C GLN A 188 6.83 8.53 4.16
N HIS A 189 5.61 8.03 4.04
CA HIS A 189 4.60 8.65 3.20
C HIS A 189 4.28 10.07 3.68
N CYS A 190 4.03 10.27 4.98
CA CYS A 190 3.83 11.60 5.57
C CYS A 190 5.03 12.53 5.33
N LYS A 191 6.26 12.06 5.53
CA LYS A 191 7.47 12.86 5.26
C LYS A 191 7.59 13.26 3.79
N ARG A 192 7.30 12.34 2.86
CA ARG A 192 7.28 12.61 1.42
C ARG A 192 6.18 13.62 1.06
N HIS A 193 5.00 13.47 1.64
CA HIS A 193 3.89 14.39 1.45
C HIS A 193 4.23 15.80 1.97
N MET A 194 4.76 15.93 3.19
CA MET A 194 5.24 17.22 3.72
C MET A 194 6.26 17.87 2.78
N LYS A 195 7.21 17.08 2.26
CA LYS A 195 8.19 17.57 1.29
C LYS A 195 7.52 18.06 0.01
N ALA A 196 6.53 17.34 -0.50
CA ALA A 196 5.75 17.73 -1.68
C ALA A 196 4.95 19.02 -1.43
N VAL A 197 4.30 19.15 -0.28
CA VAL A 197 3.58 20.38 0.11
C VAL A 197 4.53 21.57 0.22
N PHE A 198 5.71 21.40 0.82
CA PHE A 198 6.72 22.45 0.88
C PHE A 198 7.25 22.82 -0.50
N GLN A 199 7.50 21.84 -1.36
CA GLN A 199 7.87 22.08 -2.75
C GLN A 199 6.78 22.87 -3.47
N TYR A 200 5.52 22.47 -3.31
CA TYR A 200 4.39 23.14 -3.94
C TYR A 200 4.28 24.60 -3.50
N LYS A 201 4.26 24.86 -2.18
CA LYS A 201 4.10 26.20 -1.62
C LYS A 201 5.29 27.13 -1.89
N LEU A 202 6.52 26.62 -1.85
CA LEU A 202 7.73 27.44 -1.99
C LEU A 202 8.23 27.56 -3.44
N VAL A 203 7.94 26.57 -4.29
CA VAL A 203 8.52 26.45 -5.63
C VAL A 203 7.44 26.48 -6.72
N THR A 204 6.34 25.73 -6.56
CA THR A 204 5.38 25.49 -7.66
C THR A 204 4.36 26.61 -7.85
N VAL A 205 3.96 27.33 -6.79
CA VAL A 205 3.11 28.56 -6.90
C VAL A 205 3.72 29.61 -7.85
N TYR A 206 5.01 29.49 -8.17
CA TYR A 206 5.73 30.41 -9.04
C TYR A 206 6.01 29.88 -10.45
N ARG A 207 5.46 28.71 -10.83
CA ARG A 207 5.93 27.94 -12.01
C ARG A 207 5.12 28.07 -13.30
N TYR A 208 4.01 28.80 -13.34
CA TYR A 208 3.29 29.03 -14.60
C TYR A 208 3.06 30.52 -14.87
N PRO A 209 3.85 31.16 -15.76
CA PRO A 209 3.37 32.37 -16.42
C PRO A 209 2.19 31.97 -17.31
N ARG A 210 0.98 32.47 -17.02
CA ARG A 210 -0.08 32.49 -18.04
C ARG A 210 0.42 33.37 -19.20
N SER A 211 0.19 32.96 -20.43
CA SER A 211 0.53 33.72 -21.65
C SER A 211 -0.05 35.13 -21.66
N ASP A 212 -1.08 35.36 -20.85
CA ASP A 212 -1.93 36.55 -20.87
C ASP A 212 -1.62 37.51 -19.70
N GLU A 213 -0.63 37.19 -18.85
CA GLU A 213 -0.24 38.07 -17.75
C GLU A 213 0.68 39.21 -18.21
N PRO A 214 0.44 40.47 -17.77
CA PRO A 214 1.32 41.59 -18.09
C PRO A 214 2.74 41.29 -17.59
N ALA A 215 3.74 41.78 -18.34
CA ALA A 215 5.18 41.58 -18.13
C ALA A 215 5.72 42.25 -16.83
N GLY A 216 5.03 42.10 -15.72
CA GLY A 216 5.41 42.61 -14.40
C GLY A 216 6.64 41.89 -13.86
N ASN A 217 7.71 42.69 -13.69
CA ASN A 217 8.94 42.48 -12.93
C ASN A 217 9.47 41.04 -12.90
N ARG A 218 9.91 40.54 -14.05
CA ARG A 218 10.51 39.20 -14.24
C ARG A 218 11.66 38.91 -13.28
N THR A 219 12.48 39.91 -12.95
CA THR A 219 13.60 39.81 -12.00
C THR A 219 13.14 39.54 -10.57
N GLY A 220 12.08 40.22 -10.11
CA GLY A 220 11.48 39.98 -8.80
C GLY A 220 10.88 38.59 -8.66
N ARG A 221 10.28 38.05 -9.74
CA ARG A 221 9.77 36.66 -9.76
C ARG A 221 10.90 35.63 -9.78
N LEU A 222 11.95 35.87 -10.57
CA LEU A 222 13.13 34.99 -10.61
C LEU A 222 13.85 34.96 -9.25
N PHE A 223 14.03 36.12 -8.62
CA PHE A 223 14.61 36.20 -7.28
C PHE A 223 13.76 35.46 -6.24
N LYS A 224 12.43 35.62 -6.26
CA LYS A 224 11.53 34.86 -5.37
C LYS A 224 11.58 33.35 -5.63
N LEU A 225 11.70 32.92 -6.88
CA LEU A 225 11.83 31.50 -7.23
C LEU A 225 13.18 30.94 -6.77
N LEU A 226 14.28 31.68 -6.93
CA LEU A 226 15.60 31.30 -6.42
C LEU A 226 15.62 31.23 -4.89
N CYS A 227 15.01 32.21 -4.21
CA CYS A 227 14.81 32.17 -2.76
C CYS A 227 13.94 30.99 -2.33
N GLY A 228 12.86 30.69 -3.07
CA GLY A 228 12.00 29.53 -2.84
C GLY A 228 12.72 28.20 -3.02
N LEU A 229 13.58 28.07 -4.02
CA LEU A 229 14.45 26.92 -4.23
C LEU A 229 15.50 26.76 -3.13
N ALA A 230 16.13 27.85 -2.70
CA ALA A 230 17.09 27.85 -1.59
C ALA A 230 16.40 27.46 -0.28
N ALA A 231 15.25 28.06 0.03
CA ALA A 231 14.43 27.73 1.18
C ALA A 231 13.98 26.27 1.17
N PHE A 232 13.52 25.77 0.02
CA PHE A 232 13.18 24.35 -0.14
C PHE A 232 14.40 23.44 0.03
N SER A 233 15.58 23.84 -0.44
CA SER A 233 16.81 23.07 -0.27
C SER A 233 17.23 22.95 1.19
N CYS A 234 17.03 23.99 2.00
CA CYS A 234 17.21 23.89 3.46
C CYS A 234 16.10 23.02 4.08
N LEU A 235 14.85 23.28 3.73
CA LEU A 235 13.69 22.66 4.36
C LEU A 235 13.58 21.16 4.05
N LYS A 236 14.02 20.70 2.87
CA LYS A 236 14.02 19.27 2.51
C LYS A 236 14.83 18.43 3.50
N HIS A 237 15.94 18.98 4.02
CA HIS A 237 16.79 18.30 5.02
C HIS A 237 16.20 18.41 6.43
N MET A 238 15.34 19.39 6.69
CA MET A 238 14.64 19.54 7.97
C MET A 238 13.30 18.82 8.05
N THR A 239 12.80 18.23 6.96
CA THR A 239 11.50 17.50 6.95
C THR A 239 11.41 16.42 8.03
N ALA A 240 12.45 15.61 8.19
CA ALA A 240 12.47 14.56 9.21
C ALA A 240 12.51 15.11 10.65
N PRO A 241 13.38 16.08 10.99
CA PRO A 241 13.32 16.79 12.28
C PRO A 241 11.96 17.43 12.56
N ILE A 242 11.40 18.17 11.60
CA ILE A 242 10.10 18.84 11.75
C ILE A 242 9.00 17.81 12.03
N PHE A 243 9.00 16.69 11.30
CA PHE A 243 8.07 15.59 11.53
C PHE A 243 8.19 15.01 12.95
N TRP A 244 9.40 14.74 13.44
CA TRP A 244 9.55 14.15 14.78
C TRP A 244 9.25 15.13 15.90
N VAL A 245 9.61 16.41 15.76
CA VAL A 245 9.28 17.46 16.72
C VAL A 245 7.78 17.65 16.84
N SER A 246 7.06 17.62 15.73
CA SER A 246 5.62 17.78 15.70
C SER A 246 4.86 16.57 16.21
N VAL A 247 5.37 15.34 15.97
CA VAL A 247 4.93 14.13 16.67
C VAL A 247 5.09 14.28 18.18
N TRP A 248 6.25 14.78 18.63
CA TRP A 248 6.55 14.97 20.05
C TRP A 248 5.65 16.02 20.73
N ILE A 249 5.29 17.09 20.01
CA ILE A 249 4.36 18.13 20.47
C ILE A 249 2.89 17.69 20.35
N GLY A 250 2.61 16.48 19.84
CA GLY A 250 1.25 15.95 19.69
C GLY A 250 0.45 16.57 18.54
N LYS A 251 1.08 17.34 17.64
CA LYS A 251 0.43 17.96 16.48
C LYS A 251 0.33 16.99 15.30
N ARG A 252 -0.37 15.87 15.49
CA ARG A 252 -0.56 14.83 14.45
C ARG A 252 -1.46 15.26 13.28
N ARG A 253 -2.34 16.24 13.49
CA ARG A 253 -3.26 16.78 12.47
C ARG A 253 -2.57 17.36 11.23
N LEU A 254 -1.31 17.78 11.32
CA LEU A 254 -0.59 18.43 10.22
C LEU A 254 -0.34 17.52 8.99
N TRP A 255 -0.64 16.22 9.08
CA TRP A 255 -0.42 15.24 8.01
C TRP A 255 -1.61 14.28 7.79
N GLU A 256 -2.74 14.52 8.47
CA GLU A 256 -3.96 13.70 8.33
C GLU A 256 -5.01 14.33 7.41
N GLU A 257 -4.93 15.64 7.15
CA GLU A 257 -5.87 16.34 6.26
C GLU A 257 -5.58 16.00 4.78
N GLU A 258 -6.61 15.60 4.04
CA GLU A 258 -6.66 15.20 2.61
C GLU A 258 -6.50 13.69 2.27
N ARG A 259 -7.27 12.82 2.94
CA ARG A 259 -7.65 11.51 2.37
C ARG A 259 -9.13 11.20 2.62
N ASP A 260 -10.00 12.01 2.00
CA ASP A 260 -11.38 11.63 1.65
C ASP A 260 -11.49 11.57 0.12
#